data_AF-A0A4Q3T0E4-F1
#
_entry.id   AF-A0A4Q3T0E4-F1
#
_cell.length_a   1.000
_cell.length_b   1.000
_cell.length_c   1.000
_cell.angle_alpha   90.00
_cell.angle_beta   90.00
_cell.angle_gamma   90.00
#
_symmetry.space_group_name_H-M   'P 1'
#
loop_
_entity.id
_entity.type
_entity.pdbx_description
1 polymer ?
#
loop_
_entity_poly.entity_id
_entity_poly.type
_entity_poly.pdbx_seq_one_letter_code
_entity_poly.pdbx_strand_id
1 'polypeptide(L)' 'MKKWRSFLIMQLCIFVISVQQTMAQCSICTRTAQQLGEGPGKALNGGIIYLAAAPLAILGFIGYKWYKSNSSAS' A
#
# COMPACT_ATOMS: atom_id res chain seq x y z
N MET A 1 1.50 7.67 -27.73
CA MET A 1 0.64 6.59 -27.19
C MET A 1 1.39 5.27 -26.95
N LYS A 2 1.89 4.55 -27.98
CA LYS A 2 2.50 3.21 -27.81
C LYS A 2 3.74 3.18 -26.88
N LYS A 3 4.62 4.18 -26.97
CA LYS A 3 5.83 4.29 -26.13
C LYS A 3 5.50 4.47 -24.64
N TRP A 4 4.45 5.25 -24.37
CA TRP A 4 3.98 5.52 -23.01
C TRP A 4 3.20 4.34 -22.43
N ARG A 5 2.44 3.64 -23.27
CA ARG A 5 1.79 2.37 -22.90
C ARG A 5 2.82 1.30 -22.55
N SER A 6 3.90 1.15 -23.33
CA SER A 6 5.01 0.27 -22.98
C SER A 6 5.69 0.67 -21.68
N PHE A 7 5.90 1.97 -21.46
CA PHE A 7 6.50 2.46 -20.21
C PHE A 7 5.62 2.14 -18.98
N LEU A 8 4.31 2.36 -19.07
CA LEU A 8 3.35 2.02 -18.00
C LEU A 8 3.29 0.52 -17.73
N ILE A 9 3.28 -0.30 -18.79
CA ILE A 9 3.30 -1.77 -18.66
C ILE A 9 4.59 -2.24 -18.00
N MET A 10 5.74 -1.69 -18.40
CA MET A 10 7.04 -2.02 -17.81
C MET A 10 7.10 -1.65 -16.32
N GLN A 11 6.60 -0.47 -15.96
CA GLN A 11 6.51 -0.03 -14.55
C GLN A 11 5.60 -0.97 -13.74
N LEU A 12 4.45 -1.36 -14.28
CA LEU A 12 3.54 -2.30 -13.63
C LEU A 12 4.20 -3.68 -13.43
N CYS A 13 4.92 -4.19 -14.42
CA CYS A 13 5.65 -5.46 -14.30
C CYS A 13 6.75 -5.39 -13.22
N ILE A 14 7.51 -4.29 -13.15
CA ILE A 14 8.54 -4.08 -12.12
C ILE A 14 7.90 -4.06 -10.72
N PHE A 15 6.75 -3.39 -10.56
CA PHE A 15 6.02 -3.34 -9.30
C PHE A 15 5.57 -4.72 -8.83
N VAL A 16 5.03 -5.55 -9.74
CA VAL A 16 4.58 -6.92 -9.42
C VAL A 16 5.76 -7.83 -9.02
N ILE A 17 6.91 -7.70 -9.68
CA ILE A 17 8.11 -8.50 -9.39
C ILE A 17 8.78 -8.05 -8.07
N SER A 18 8.57 -6.79 -7.67
CA SER A 18 9.16 -6.21 -6.45
C SER A 18 8.42 -6.58 -5.16
N VAL A 19 7.45 -7.50 -5.19
CA VAL A 19 6.79 -8.03 -3.99
C VAL A 19 7.77 -8.94 -3.24
N GLN A 20 8.61 -8.33 -2.40
CA GLN A 20 9.47 -9.04 -1.46
C GLN A 20 8.73 -9.37 -0.17
N GLN A 21 9.18 -10.42 0.53
CA GLN A 21 8.77 -10.70 1.92
C GLN A 21 9.03 -9.43 2.73
N THR A 22 7.96 -8.78 3.20
CA THR A 22 8.01 -7.42 3.75
C THR A 22 8.81 -7.39 5.05
N MET A 23 10.10 -7.11 4.95
CA MET A 23 10.89 -6.61 6.07
C MET A 23 10.45 -5.16 6.31
N ALA A 24 10.07 -4.83 7.54
CA ALA A 24 9.67 -3.46 7.86
C ALA A 24 10.79 -2.49 7.45
N GLN A 25 10.47 -1.56 6.55
CA GLN A 25 11.42 -0.59 6.00
C GLN A 25 11.77 0.51 7.02
N CYS A 26 10.94 0.68 8.05
CA CYS A 26 11.19 1.61 9.14
C CYS A 26 12.08 0.97 10.21
N SER A 27 13.25 1.57 10.46
CA SER A 27 14.23 1.09 11.45
C SER A 27 13.66 0.98 12.87
N ILE A 28 12.74 1.86 13.26
CA ILE A 28 12.10 1.83 14.59
C ILE A 28 11.18 0.61 14.74
N CYS A 29 10.40 0.30 13.70
CA CYS A 29 9.47 -0.82 13.70
C CYS A 29 10.21 -2.16 13.75
N THR A 30 11.31 -2.28 13.01
CA THR A 30 12.16 -3.48 12.99
C THR A 30 12.80 -3.75 14.35
N ARG A 31 13.35 -2.71 15.01
CA ARG A 31 13.93 -2.87 16.35
C ARG A 31 12.89 -3.26 17.39
N THR A 32 11.72 -2.63 17.34
CA THR A 32 10.61 -2.94 18.26
C THR A 32 10.12 -4.38 18.06
N ALA A 33 9.94 -4.82 16.81
CA ALA A 33 9.54 -6.20 16.50
C ALA A 33 10.55 -7.23 17.04
N GLN A 34 11.85 -6.94 16.92
CA GLN A 34 12.91 -7.83 17.42
C GLN A 34 12.90 -7.96 18.96
N GLN A 35 12.52 -6.91 19.69
CA GLN A 35 12.42 -6.95 21.15
C GLN A 35 11.19 -7.71 21.66
N LEU A 36 10.16 -7.82 20.82
CA LEU A 36 8.86 -8.39 21.19
C LEU A 36 8.74 -9.91 20.91
N GLY A 37 9.70 -10.51 20.21
CA GLY A 37 9.67 -11.91 19.80
C GLY A 37 8.75 -12.18 18.60
N GLU A 38 8.75 -13.43 18.10
CA GLU A 38 8.10 -13.81 16.82
C GLU A 38 6.59 -13.52 16.76
N GLY A 39 5.83 -13.90 17.78
CA GLY A 39 4.36 -13.77 17.77
C GLY A 39 3.91 -12.29 17.80
N PRO A 40 4.28 -11.53 18.84
CA PRO A 40 3.92 -10.11 18.92
C PRO A 40 4.60 -9.25 17.83
N GLY A 41 5.81 -9.61 17.38
CA GLY A 41 6.47 -8.95 16.26
C GLY A 41 5.72 -9.09 14.93
N LYS A 42 5.13 -10.26 14.64
CA LYS A 42 4.25 -10.46 13.47
C LYS A 42 2.96 -9.63 13.58
N ALA A 43 2.35 -9.59 14.77
CA ALA A 43 1.16 -8.77 15.00
C ALA A 43 1.44 -7.27 14.80
N LEU A 44 2.60 -6.79 15.25
CA LEU A 44 3.05 -5.40 15.03
C LEU A 44 3.17 -5.06 13.54
N ASN A 45 3.81 -5.92 12.73
CA ASN A 45 3.92 -5.71 11.28
C ASN A 45 2.56 -5.66 10.59
N GLY A 46 1.62 -6.52 11.01
CA GLY A 46 0.24 -6.47 10.53
C GLY A 46 -0.44 -5.15 10.88
N GLY A 47 -0.21 -4.63 12.09
CA GLY A 47 -0.71 -3.32 12.54
C GLY A 47 -0.19 -2.15 11.70
N ILE A 48 1.09 -2.15 11.32
CA ILE A 48 1.68 -1.11 10.46
C ILE A 48 1.01 -1.07 9.09
N ILE A 49 0.84 -2.24 8.46
CA ILE A 49 0.17 -2.35 7.16
C ILE A 49 -1.28 -1.87 7.27
N TYR A 50 -1.99 -2.28 8.33
CA TYR A 50 -3.36 -1.84 8.58
C TYR A 50 -3.45 -0.30 8.68
N LEU A 51 -2.59 0.31 9.51
CA LEU A 51 -2.57 1.76 9.71
C LEU A 51 -2.16 2.53 8.45
N ALA A 52 -1.29 1.97 7.61
CA ALA A 52 -0.91 2.58 6.34
C ALA A 52 -2.02 2.45 5.27
N ALA A 53 -2.68 1.29 5.20
CA ALA A 53 -3.73 1.02 4.21
C ALA A 53 -5.05 1.74 4.52
N ALA A 54 -5.42 1.86 5.80
CA ALA A 54 -6.66 2.49 6.23
C ALA A 54 -6.87 3.91 5.66
N PRO A 55 -5.95 4.88 5.81
CA PRO A 55 -6.16 6.23 5.29
C PRO A 55 -6.27 6.25 3.75
N LEU A 56 -5.49 5.41 3.05
CA LEU A 56 -5.57 5.30 1.60
C LEU A 56 -6.92 4.73 1.13
N ALA A 57 -7.41 3.70 1.82
CA ALA A 57 -8.71 3.11 1.53
C ALA A 57 -9.86 4.10 1.79
N ILE A 58 -9.81 4.84 2.91
CA ILE A 58 -10.80 5.86 3.25
C ILE A 58 -10.83 6.97 2.21
N LEU A 59 -9.66 7.54 1.87
CA LEU A 59 -9.55 8.61 0.87
C LEU A 59 -9.99 8.12 -0.52
N GLY A 60 -9.60 6.90 -0.90
CA GLY A 60 -10.02 6.28 -2.15
C GLY A 60 -11.53 6.09 -2.23
N PHE A 61 -12.18 5.62 -1.16
CA PHE A 61 -13.63 5.43 -1.11
C PHE A 61 -14.38 6.77 -1.19
N ILE A 62 -13.94 7.78 -0.43
CA ILE A 62 -14.53 9.12 -0.46
C ILE A 62 -14.38 9.73 -1.87
N GLY A 63 -13.17 9.68 -2.44
CA GLY A 63 -12.89 10.18 -3.78
C GLY A 63 -13.73 9.49 -4.85
N TYR A 64 -13.88 8.17 -4.77
CA TYR A 64 -14.73 7.40 -5.69
C TYR A 64 -16.21 7.81 -5.59
N LYS A 65 -16.75 7.95 -4.37
CA LYS A 65 -18.13 8.42 -4.17
C LYS A 65 -18.34 9.82 -4.71
N TRP A 66 -17.41 10.73 -4.46
CA TRP A 66 -17.48 12.10 -4.95
C TRP A 66 -17.46 12.16 -6.47
N TYR A 67 -16.53 11.44 -7.11
CA TYR A 67 -16.46 11.33 -8.57
C TYR A 67 -17.78 10.83 -9.16
N LYS A 68 -18.35 9.74 -8.60
CA LYS A 68 -19.63 9.19 -9.07
C LYS A 68 -20.79 10.16 -8.91
N SER A 69 -20.83 10.91 -7.80
CA SER A 69 -21.84 11.94 -7.55
C SER A 69 -21.76 13.08 -8.57
N ASN A 70 -20.55 13.51 -8.94
CA ASN A 70 -20.37 14.58 -9.92
C ASN A 70 -20.57 14.09 -11.36
N SER A 71 -20.24 12.84 -11.69
CA SER A 71 -20.47 12.26 -13.02
C SER A 71 -21.95 11.97 -13.33
N SER A 72 -22.83 11.99 -12.34
CA SER A 72 -24.29 11.83 -12.53
C SER A 72 -25.05 13.15 -12.56
N ALA A 73 -24.35 14.28 -12.43
CA ALA A 73 -24.87 15.64 -12.55
C ALA A 73 -24.42 16.33 -13.87
N SER A 74 -23.83 15.59 -14.81
CA SER A 74 -23.43 16.03 -16.15
C SER A 74 -24.15 15.24 -17.22
#